data_AF-A0A946LFC0-F1
#
_entry.id   AF-A0A946LFC0-F1
#
_cell.length_a   1.000
_cell.length_b   1.000
_cell.length_c   1.000
_cell.angle_alpha   90.00
_cell.angle_beta   90.00
_cell.angle_gamma   90.00
#
_symmetry.space_group_name_H-M   'P 1'
#
loop_
_entity.id
_entity.type
_entity.pdbx_description
1 polymer ?
#
loop_
_entity_poly.entity_id
_entity_poly.type
_entity_poly.pdbx_seq_one_letter_code
_entity_poly.pdbx_strand_id
1 'polypeptide(L)'
;MKKYRQLLIPLLALVIVTVLAMIPTVALSRSTGATREFTLHAKTFEYTPRTIRVNQGDRVKLTLIADDVTHGLVLETYGLELEAHPRQDPAPSIEFVADKTGLFRYRCTTVCGPLHPFMQGELVVEPYSKLPFAWGFTILIALGSVFASRRWVTDPGNDPRKVWKFELTRFKWLDSLFKKRWFQFALFVPNTFFFAVIMIAAFFGTPVGNANFAIIYVWIVWWAALKFFFIPLGGRSWCMMCPLPLPGEWLDHRSFVKKGRERPLKVARRGWPKSLDNAWTMNIGFLGVALFSAIILTRPLATGIVLALFIGIGMVTSVLYGRR
;
A
#
# COMPACT_ATOMS: atom_id res chain seq x y z
N MET A 1 2.44 -38.01 15.18
CA MET A 1 3.49 -37.29 15.96
C MET A 1 4.88 -37.29 15.31
N LYS A 2 5.42 -38.44 14.81
CA LYS A 2 6.77 -38.51 14.21
C LYS A 2 7.01 -37.56 13.00
N LYS A 3 6.03 -37.44 12.10
CA LYS A 3 6.14 -36.63 10.85
C LYS A 3 6.26 -35.12 11.09
N TYR A 4 5.67 -34.61 12.18
CA TYR A 4 5.74 -33.19 12.55
C TYR A 4 7.02 -32.83 13.31
N ARG A 5 7.55 -33.76 14.12
CA ARG A 5 8.85 -33.58 14.79
C ARG A 5 9.99 -33.46 13.79
N GLN A 6 9.89 -34.15 12.65
CA GLN A 6 10.86 -34.07 11.55
C GLN A 6 10.80 -32.73 10.78
N LEU A 7 9.68 -31.99 10.82
CA LEU A 7 9.57 -30.65 10.22
C LEU A 7 9.87 -29.53 11.22
N LEU A 8 9.64 -29.74 12.51
CA LEU A 8 9.87 -28.74 13.55
C LEU A 8 11.35 -28.48 13.82
N ILE A 9 12.18 -29.52 13.75
CA ILE A 9 13.63 -29.46 13.98
C ILE A 9 14.34 -28.62 12.89
N PRO A 10 14.14 -28.83 11.57
CA PRO A 10 14.78 -28.00 10.56
C PRO A 10 14.25 -26.56 10.56
N LEU A 11 12.97 -26.34 10.92
CA LEU A 11 12.42 -24.99 11.05
C LEU A 11 13.03 -24.24 12.24
N LEU A 12 13.19 -24.89 13.40
CA LEU A 12 13.90 -24.33 14.56
C LEU A 12 15.38 -24.07 14.25
N ALA A 13 16.05 -25.00 13.58
CA ALA A 13 17.44 -24.83 13.17
C ALA A 13 17.60 -23.66 12.18
N LEU A 14 16.68 -23.50 11.22
CA LEU A 14 16.68 -22.37 10.29
C LEU A 14 16.43 -21.04 11.01
N VAL A 15 15.51 -21.00 11.98
CA VAL A 15 15.28 -19.82 12.82
C VAL A 15 16.51 -19.49 13.66
N ILE A 16 17.16 -20.49 14.26
CA ILE A 16 18.37 -20.26 15.07
C ILE A 16 19.54 -19.80 14.21
N VAL A 17 19.77 -20.41 13.04
CA VAL A 17 20.83 -20.03 12.10
C VAL A 17 20.60 -18.64 11.53
N THR A 18 19.36 -18.29 11.18
CA THR A 18 19.02 -16.94 10.72
C THR A 18 19.15 -15.90 11.83
N VAL A 19 18.79 -16.24 13.07
CA VAL A 19 18.99 -15.37 14.24
C VAL A 19 20.48 -15.18 14.54
N LEU A 20 21.30 -16.25 14.50
CA LEU A 20 22.75 -16.16 14.72
C LEU A 20 23.49 -15.41 13.61
N ALA A 21 23.12 -15.65 12.35
CA ALA A 21 23.74 -14.96 11.19
C ALA A 21 23.35 -13.48 11.08
N MET A 22 22.33 -13.04 11.82
CA MET A 22 21.80 -11.67 11.82
C MET A 22 22.10 -10.90 13.12
N ILE A 23 22.84 -11.49 14.07
CA ILE A 23 23.44 -10.72 15.17
C ILE A 23 24.39 -9.74 14.49
N PRO A 24 24.07 -8.43 14.43
CA PRO A 24 25.06 -7.48 13.98
C PRO A 24 26.22 -7.68 14.94
N THR A 25 27.44 -7.82 14.44
CA THR A 25 28.58 -7.42 15.25
C THR A 25 28.22 -6.04 15.77
N VAL A 26 27.81 -5.97 17.04
CA VAL A 26 27.73 -4.72 17.76
C VAL A 26 29.19 -4.34 17.89
N ALA A 27 29.76 -3.84 16.79
CA ALA A 27 30.91 -2.99 16.86
C ALA A 27 30.44 -1.89 17.78
N LEU A 28 30.95 -1.90 19.01
CA LEU A 28 30.82 -0.77 19.90
C LEU A 28 31.39 0.41 19.10
N SER A 29 30.55 1.18 18.41
CA SER A 29 30.94 2.45 17.81
C SER A 29 31.38 3.32 18.97
N ARG A 30 32.69 3.31 19.23
CA ARG A 30 33.32 4.08 20.29
C ARG A 30 33.26 5.53 19.84
N SER A 31 32.39 6.31 20.46
CA SER A 31 32.37 7.76 20.38
C SER A 31 33.77 8.29 20.66
N THR A 32 34.46 8.78 19.64
CA THR A 32 35.77 9.45 19.81
C THR A 32 35.61 10.95 20.04
N GLY A 33 34.38 11.48 20.02
CA GLY A 33 34.14 12.93 20.08
C GLY A 33 34.86 13.66 18.95
N ALA A 34 35.05 12.98 17.81
CA ALA A 34 35.84 13.51 16.71
C ALA A 34 35.11 14.69 16.07
N THR A 35 35.89 15.66 15.59
CA THR A 35 35.34 16.74 14.77
C THR A 35 35.23 16.22 13.33
N ARG A 36 34.02 16.25 12.77
CA ARG A 36 33.72 15.86 11.39
C ARG A 36 33.15 17.03 10.64
N GLU A 37 33.75 17.35 9.51
CA GLU A 37 33.30 18.42 8.63
C GLU A 37 32.63 17.82 7.40
N PHE A 38 31.47 18.33 7.03
CA PHE A 38 30.75 17.93 5.83
C PHE A 38 30.36 19.16 5.02
N THR A 39 30.72 19.13 3.74
CA THR A 39 30.25 20.11 2.75
C THR A 39 29.08 19.50 1.99
N LEU A 40 27.91 20.12 2.13
CA LEU A 40 26.68 19.73 1.47
C LEU A 40 26.44 20.63 0.25
N HIS A 41 26.41 20.02 -0.92
CA HIS A 41 25.97 20.66 -2.15
C HIS A 41 24.46 20.52 -2.28
N ALA A 42 23.77 21.64 -2.29
CA ALA A 42 22.33 21.73 -2.51
C ALA A 42 22.08 22.13 -3.96
N LYS A 43 21.40 21.23 -4.66
CA LYS A 43 20.92 21.42 -6.02
C LYS A 43 19.42 21.18 -6.02
N THR A 44 18.70 21.72 -7.00
CA THR A 44 17.26 21.54 -7.15
C THR A 44 16.84 20.08 -6.92
N PHE A 45 16.11 19.88 -5.82
CA PHE A 45 15.53 18.61 -5.34
C PHE A 45 16.48 17.60 -4.67
N GLU A 46 17.76 17.92 -4.48
CA GLU A 46 18.72 16.99 -3.88
C GLU A 46 19.80 17.67 -3.02
N TYR A 47 20.27 16.93 -2.02
CA TYR A 47 21.48 17.26 -1.26
C TYR A 47 22.55 16.22 -1.57
N THR A 48 23.79 16.66 -1.74
CA THR A 48 24.95 15.80 -1.95
C THR A 48 26.03 16.10 -0.90
N PRO A 49 26.38 15.14 -0.03
CA PRO A 49 25.77 13.82 0.12
C PRO A 49 24.35 13.90 0.71
N ARG A 50 23.47 13.00 0.27
CA ARG A 50 22.10 12.89 0.81
C ARG A 50 22.06 12.37 2.24
N THR A 51 23.03 11.53 2.61
CA THR A 51 23.10 10.88 3.92
C THR A 51 24.43 11.19 4.58
N ILE A 52 24.37 11.78 5.77
CA ILE A 52 25.52 12.02 6.64
C ILE A 52 25.49 10.98 7.75
N ARG A 53 26.61 10.30 7.98
CA ARG A 53 26.75 9.32 9.08
C ARG A 53 27.81 9.77 10.07
N VAL A 54 27.43 9.85 11.34
CA VAL A 54 28.29 10.27 12.45
C VAL A 54 28.05 9.36 13.66
N ASN A 55 29.00 9.33 14.59
CA ASN A 55 28.78 8.65 15.86
C ASN A 55 28.15 9.63 16.86
N GLN A 56 27.40 9.09 17.82
CA GLN A 56 26.97 9.86 18.98
C GLN A 56 28.19 10.53 19.63
N GLY A 57 28.06 11.82 19.95
CA GLY A 57 29.12 12.62 20.58
C GLY A 57 30.09 13.30 19.62
N ASP A 58 30.05 13.00 18.32
CA ASP A 58 30.88 13.70 17.33
C ASP A 58 30.49 15.20 17.24
N ARG A 59 31.50 16.06 17.07
CA ARG A 59 31.30 17.48 16.72
C ARG A 59 31.18 17.60 15.22
N VAL A 60 30.03 18.06 14.73
CA VAL A 60 29.71 18.11 13.31
C VAL A 60 29.70 19.55 12.85
N LYS A 61 30.53 19.86 11.85
CA LYS A 61 30.49 21.11 11.11
C LYS A 61 29.82 20.87 9.77
N LEU A 62 28.69 21.51 9.53
CA LEU A 62 27.96 21.45 8.26
C LEU A 62 28.16 22.74 7.51
N THR A 63 28.68 22.66 6.29
CA THR A 63 28.78 23.77 5.35
C THR A 63 27.79 23.54 4.22
N LEU A 64 26.94 24.52 3.91
CA LEU A 64 25.94 24.42 2.85
C LEU A 64 26.35 25.27 1.64
N ILE A 65 26.43 24.66 0.47
CA ILE A 65 26.72 25.32 -0.81
C ILE A 65 25.49 25.19 -1.70
N ALA A 66 25.02 26.30 -2.27
CA ALA A 66 23.95 26.31 -3.25
C ALA A 66 24.54 26.31 -4.67
N ASP A 67 24.29 25.26 -5.44
CA ASP A 67 24.84 25.09 -6.79
C ASP A 67 24.03 25.80 -7.88
N ASP A 68 22.74 26.06 -7.65
CA ASP A 68 21.81 26.61 -8.65
C ASP A 68 20.94 27.77 -8.15
N VAL A 69 20.06 27.54 -7.17
CA VAL A 69 19.13 28.53 -6.58
C VAL A 69 19.35 28.61 -5.07
N THR A 70 18.72 29.58 -4.40
CA THR A 70 18.79 29.66 -2.93
C THR A 70 18.16 28.42 -2.32
N HIS A 71 18.91 27.78 -1.42
CA HIS A 71 18.45 26.63 -0.65
C HIS A 71 18.60 26.89 0.83
N GLY A 72 17.62 26.43 1.59
CA GLY A 72 17.72 26.34 3.04
C GLY A 72 18.10 24.93 3.47
N LEU A 73 18.53 24.76 4.71
CA LEU A 73 18.67 23.47 5.38
C LEU A 73 18.21 23.64 6.82
N VAL A 74 17.13 22.96 7.18
CA VAL A 74 16.68 22.88 8.57
C VAL A 74 16.81 21.48 9.12
N LEU A 75 17.39 21.36 10.31
CA LEU A 75 17.46 20.14 11.11
C LEU A 75 16.80 20.40 12.46
N GLU A 76 15.47 20.21 12.50
CA GLU A 76 14.61 20.59 13.63
C GLU A 76 15.05 19.97 14.97
N THR A 77 15.50 18.71 14.96
CA THR A 77 15.92 18.00 16.19
C THR A 77 17.07 18.68 16.94
N TYR A 78 17.89 19.43 16.20
CA TYR A 78 19.04 20.16 16.71
C TYR A 78 18.82 21.69 16.65
N GLY A 79 17.65 22.15 16.20
CA GLY A 79 17.36 23.58 16.06
C GLY A 79 18.28 24.30 15.07
N LEU A 80 18.82 23.59 14.08
CA LEU A 80 19.76 24.16 13.11
C LEU A 80 19.00 24.66 11.89
N GLU A 81 19.34 25.85 11.43
CA GLU A 81 18.86 26.43 10.19
C GLU A 81 20.01 27.12 9.45
N LEU A 82 20.16 26.82 8.17
CA LEU A 82 21.12 27.43 7.27
C LEU A 82 20.38 27.87 6.01
N GLU A 83 20.85 28.95 5.39
CA GLU A 83 20.40 29.40 4.09
C GLU A 83 21.61 29.79 3.25
N ALA A 84 21.73 29.18 2.07
CA ALA A 84 22.83 29.39 1.14
C ALA A 84 22.32 29.98 -0.18
N HIS A 85 22.98 31.04 -0.62
CA HIS A 85 22.73 31.69 -1.91
C HIS A 85 23.72 31.18 -2.97
N PRO A 86 23.33 31.12 -4.25
CA PRO A 86 24.25 30.76 -5.33
C PRO A 86 25.46 31.69 -5.37
N ARG A 87 26.66 31.11 -5.53
CA ARG A 87 27.95 31.83 -5.55
C ARG A 87 28.27 32.63 -4.27
N GLN A 88 27.64 32.29 -3.14
CA GLN A 88 27.97 32.88 -1.85
C GLN A 88 29.34 32.38 -1.38
N ASP A 89 30.26 33.31 -1.13
CA ASP A 89 31.60 33.07 -0.60
C ASP A 89 31.92 34.09 0.52
N PRO A 90 32.16 33.65 1.77
CA PRO A 90 32.21 32.26 2.23
C PRO A 90 30.83 31.61 2.33
N ALA A 91 30.79 30.30 2.06
CA ALA A 91 29.60 29.49 2.25
C ALA A 91 29.18 29.43 3.74
N PRO A 92 27.88 29.50 4.06
CA PRO A 92 27.39 29.44 5.43
C PRO A 92 27.69 28.08 6.06
N SER A 93 28.13 28.08 7.32
CA SER A 93 28.41 26.86 8.07
C SER A 93 27.94 26.97 9.52
N ILE A 94 27.59 25.82 10.11
CA ILE A 94 27.16 25.70 11.51
C ILE A 94 27.81 24.48 12.16
N GLU A 95 28.11 24.60 13.46
CA GLU A 95 28.70 23.54 14.27
C GLU A 95 27.73 23.09 15.36
N PHE A 96 27.60 21.78 15.55
CA PHE A 96 26.78 21.19 16.62
C PHE A 96 27.36 19.87 17.10
N VAL A 97 26.87 19.37 18.23
CA VAL A 97 27.25 18.05 18.77
C VAL A 97 26.13 17.05 18.49
N ALA A 98 26.46 15.92 17.89
CA ALA A 98 25.51 14.83 17.63
C ALA A 98 25.19 14.04 18.92
N ASP A 99 24.46 14.65 19.85
CA ASP A 99 24.18 14.09 21.19
C ASP A 99 23.08 13.00 21.21
N LYS A 100 22.11 13.08 20.32
CA LYS A 100 20.99 12.14 20.19
C LYS A 100 21.28 11.06 19.15
N THR A 101 21.10 9.79 19.49
CA THR A 101 21.17 8.68 18.54
C THR A 101 19.88 8.56 17.73
N GLY A 102 19.99 8.24 16.44
CA GLY A 102 18.80 8.14 15.59
C GLY A 102 19.02 8.45 14.12
N LEU A 103 17.90 8.48 13.39
CA LEU A 103 17.81 9.02 12.03
C LEU A 103 17.04 10.33 12.10
N PHE A 104 17.69 11.42 11.75
CA PHE A 104 17.11 12.75 11.70
C PHE A 104 17.10 13.25 10.27
N ARG A 105 15.96 13.76 9.81
CA ARG A 105 15.84 14.30 8.46
C ARG A 105 16.07 15.79 8.49
N TYR A 106 16.83 16.28 7.53
CA TYR A 106 16.91 17.71 7.22
C TYR A 106 16.24 17.97 5.87
N ARG A 107 15.66 19.16 5.72
CA ARG A 107 14.87 19.55 4.55
C ARG A 107 15.18 20.97 4.12
N CYS A 108 14.84 21.30 2.88
CA CYS A 108 14.92 22.68 2.39
C CYS A 108 13.81 23.54 3.02
N THR A 109 14.14 24.75 3.48
CA THR A 109 13.16 25.74 3.98
C THR A 109 12.75 26.74 2.90
N THR A 110 13.64 27.01 1.95
CA THR A 110 13.40 27.93 0.83
C THR A 110 12.72 27.23 -0.34
N VAL A 111 11.67 27.83 -0.90
CA VAL A 111 10.94 27.27 -2.06
C VAL A 111 11.85 27.28 -3.30
N CYS A 112 12.51 26.14 -3.54
CA CYS A 112 13.53 25.96 -4.58
C CYS A 112 13.01 25.32 -5.89
N GLY A 113 11.70 25.05 -6.00
CA GLY A 113 11.06 24.57 -7.22
C GLY A 113 9.86 23.64 -6.98
N PRO A 114 9.25 23.07 -8.05
CA PRO A 114 8.03 22.25 -7.96
C PRO A 114 8.10 21.02 -7.04
N LEU A 115 9.29 20.40 -6.90
CA LEU A 115 9.50 19.25 -6.03
C LEU A 115 10.17 19.62 -4.69
N HIS A 116 10.13 20.90 -4.28
CA HIS A 116 10.65 21.38 -3.00
C HIS A 116 10.25 20.51 -1.78
N PRO A 117 8.98 20.07 -1.61
CA PRO A 117 8.59 19.23 -0.46
C PRO A 117 9.32 17.89 -0.35
N PHE A 118 9.90 17.40 -1.45
CA PHE A 118 10.62 16.14 -1.51
C PHE A 118 12.14 16.29 -1.35
N MET A 119 12.65 17.53 -1.28
CA MET A 119 14.07 17.82 -1.08
C MET A 119 14.46 17.59 0.39
N GLN A 120 14.91 16.36 0.68
CA GLN A 120 15.22 15.88 2.02
C GLN A 120 16.51 15.06 2.05
N GLY A 121 17.33 15.29 3.07
CA GLY A 121 18.49 14.47 3.41
C GLY A 121 18.38 13.89 4.81
N GLU A 122 19.34 13.05 5.17
CA GLU A 122 19.33 12.27 6.39
C GLU A 122 20.64 12.38 7.16
N LEU A 123 20.56 12.66 8.45
CA LEU A 123 21.64 12.53 9.44
C LEU A 123 21.40 11.24 10.24
N VAL A 124 22.32 10.29 10.12
CA VAL A 124 22.34 9.05 10.90
C VAL A 124 23.36 9.22 12.01
N VAL A 125 22.90 9.21 13.25
CA VAL A 125 23.75 9.23 14.44
C VAL A 125 23.79 7.82 15.03
N GLU A 126 24.93 7.16 14.88
CA GLU A 126 25.15 5.81 15.38
C GLU A 126 25.30 5.77 16.91
N PRO A 127 24.85 4.70 17.58
CA PRO A 127 24.24 3.49 17.01
C PRO A 127 22.77 3.70 16.61
N TYR A 128 22.46 3.50 15.33
CA TYR A 128 21.09 3.48 14.81
C TYR A 128 20.84 2.17 14.07
N SER A 129 20.11 1.24 14.71
CA SER A 129 19.64 0.03 14.05
C SER A 129 18.16 -0.21 14.37
N LYS A 130 17.34 -0.36 13.32
CA LYS A 130 15.94 -0.79 13.45
C LYS A 130 15.83 -2.31 13.60
N LEU A 131 16.90 -3.02 13.31
CA LEU A 131 16.95 -4.48 13.27
C LEU A 131 16.49 -5.12 14.59
N PRO A 132 16.93 -4.68 15.79
CA PRO A 132 16.50 -5.32 17.03
C PRO A 132 14.98 -5.30 17.25
N PHE A 133 14.31 -4.19 16.93
CA PHE A 133 12.85 -4.07 17.05
C PHE A 133 12.11 -4.92 16.00
N ALA A 134 12.58 -4.91 14.76
CA ALA A 134 12.02 -5.75 13.70
C ALA A 134 12.16 -7.25 14.03
N TRP A 135 13.28 -7.66 14.61
CA TRP A 135 13.51 -9.02 15.08
C TRP A 135 12.63 -9.39 16.26
N GLY A 136 12.48 -8.50 17.25
CA GLY A 136 11.55 -8.71 18.37
C GLY A 136 10.13 -9.00 17.90
N PHE A 137 9.63 -8.22 16.94
CA PHE A 137 8.28 -8.43 16.38
C PHE A 137 8.17 -9.72 15.56
N THR A 138 9.19 -10.04 14.76
CA THR A 138 9.22 -11.26 13.94
C THR A 138 9.27 -12.52 14.81
N ILE A 139 10.11 -12.53 15.85
CA ILE A 139 10.21 -13.62 16.82
C ILE A 139 8.89 -13.77 17.57
N LEU A 140 8.25 -12.67 17.98
CA LEU A 140 6.95 -12.71 18.65
C LEU A 140 5.86 -13.33 17.76
N ILE A 141 5.79 -12.96 16.48
CA ILE A 141 4.84 -13.57 15.53
C ILE A 141 5.15 -15.05 15.32
N ALA A 142 6.42 -15.41 15.16
CA ALA A 142 6.84 -16.80 14.96
C ALA A 142 6.49 -17.66 16.18
N LEU A 143 6.82 -17.19 17.40
CA LEU A 143 6.47 -17.88 18.64
C LEU A 143 4.96 -17.95 18.84
N GLY A 144 4.22 -16.88 18.54
CA GLY A 144 2.76 -16.86 18.57
C GLY A 144 2.14 -17.87 17.61
N SER A 145 2.70 -17.99 16.39
CA SER A 145 2.25 -18.96 15.38
C SER A 145 2.56 -20.41 15.78
N VAL A 146 3.72 -20.65 16.40
CA VAL A 146 4.09 -21.97 16.96
C VAL A 146 3.22 -22.32 18.16
N PHE A 147 2.95 -21.37 19.06
CA PHE A 147 2.08 -21.59 20.21
C PHE A 147 0.64 -21.85 19.78
N ALA A 148 0.12 -21.06 18.84
CA ALA A 148 -1.18 -21.29 18.21
C ALA A 148 -1.22 -22.68 17.60
N SER A 149 -0.33 -23.00 16.65
CA SER A 149 -0.32 -24.33 16.00
C SER A 149 -0.16 -25.50 16.99
N ARG A 150 0.60 -25.36 18.08
CA ARG A 150 0.67 -26.39 19.14
C ARG A 150 -0.68 -26.58 19.83
N ARG A 151 -1.35 -25.49 20.24
CA ARG A 151 -2.71 -25.55 20.83
C ARG A 151 -3.71 -26.22 19.90
N TRP A 152 -3.51 -26.12 18.58
CA TRP A 152 -4.43 -26.64 17.56
C TRP A 152 -4.20 -28.14 17.29
N VAL A 153 -2.97 -28.62 17.48
CA VAL A 153 -2.62 -30.05 17.32
C VAL A 153 -3.06 -30.85 18.55
N THR A 154 -3.06 -30.25 19.74
CA THR A 154 -3.42 -30.93 21.00
C THR A 154 -4.92 -31.01 21.26
N ASP A 155 -5.72 -30.15 20.64
CA ASP A 155 -7.17 -30.10 20.84
C ASP A 155 -7.94 -30.06 19.51
N PRO A 156 -8.22 -31.24 18.90
CA PRO A 156 -8.94 -31.35 17.63
C PRO A 156 -10.39 -30.82 17.67
N GLY A 157 -10.95 -30.60 18.86
CA GLY A 157 -12.28 -29.99 19.04
C GLY A 157 -12.30 -28.49 18.67
N ASN A 158 -11.11 -27.88 18.58
CA ASN A 158 -10.88 -26.47 18.32
C ASN A 158 -10.32 -26.26 16.89
N ASP A 159 -10.99 -26.83 15.89
CA ASP A 159 -10.65 -26.61 14.46
C ASP A 159 -10.77 -25.11 14.14
N PRO A 160 -9.70 -24.45 13.66
CA PRO A 160 -9.75 -23.04 13.23
C PRO A 160 -10.71 -22.76 12.08
N ARG A 161 -11.18 -23.79 11.36
CA ARG A 161 -12.25 -23.67 10.37
C ARG A 161 -13.62 -23.49 11.00
N LYS A 162 -13.79 -23.77 12.30
CA LYS A 162 -14.81 -23.09 13.11
C LYS A 162 -14.35 -21.65 13.35
N VAL A 163 -14.28 -20.91 12.24
CA VAL A 163 -14.14 -19.46 12.25
C VAL A 163 -15.22 -18.92 13.18
N TRP A 164 -14.90 -17.88 13.94
CA TRP A 164 -15.91 -17.10 14.64
C TRP A 164 -16.90 -16.56 13.60
N LYS A 165 -17.95 -17.32 13.31
CA LYS A 165 -18.98 -16.98 12.33
C LYS A 165 -19.98 -16.10 13.04
N PHE A 166 -19.75 -14.80 12.95
CA PHE A 166 -20.76 -13.84 13.35
C PHE A 166 -21.87 -13.85 12.28
N GLU A 167 -22.90 -14.67 12.50
CA GLU A 167 -24.06 -14.75 11.61
C GLU A 167 -24.92 -13.48 11.75
N LEU A 168 -24.74 -12.54 10.83
CA LEU A 168 -25.54 -11.32 10.72
C LEU A 168 -27.05 -11.63 10.61
N THR A 169 -27.42 -12.76 10.01
CA THR A 169 -28.80 -13.24 9.87
C THR A 169 -29.45 -13.68 11.19
N ARG A 170 -28.69 -13.78 12.29
CA ARG A 170 -29.23 -14.01 13.64
C ARG A 170 -30.19 -12.89 14.06
N PHE A 171 -29.98 -11.68 13.54
CA PHE A 171 -30.89 -10.56 13.73
C PHE A 171 -32.02 -10.63 12.69
N LYS A 172 -33.26 -10.88 13.14
CA LYS A 172 -34.44 -11.06 12.27
C LYS A 172 -34.70 -9.87 11.33
N TRP A 173 -34.40 -8.65 11.76
CA TRP A 173 -34.55 -7.45 10.93
C TRP A 173 -33.52 -7.39 9.79
N LEU A 174 -32.30 -7.85 10.04
CA LEU A 174 -31.21 -7.87 9.07
C LEU A 174 -31.39 -9.00 8.06
N ASP A 175 -31.86 -10.17 8.51
CA ASP A 175 -32.30 -11.26 7.63
C ASP A 175 -33.48 -10.84 6.74
N SER A 176 -34.48 -10.15 7.30
CA SER A 176 -35.58 -9.57 6.51
C SER A 176 -35.08 -8.55 5.49
N LEU A 177 -34.10 -7.72 5.84
CA LEU A 177 -33.50 -6.74 4.94
C LEU A 177 -32.73 -7.40 3.79
N PHE A 178 -31.89 -8.40 4.08
CA PHE A 178 -31.11 -9.13 3.05
C PHE A 178 -31.99 -9.96 2.11
N LYS A 179 -33.16 -10.42 2.57
CA LYS A 179 -34.14 -11.11 1.71
C LYS A 179 -34.88 -10.17 0.76
N LYS A 180 -34.89 -8.86 1.02
CA LYS A 180 -35.56 -7.89 0.16
C LYS A 180 -34.68 -7.53 -1.03
N ARG A 181 -35.16 -7.81 -2.24
CA ARG A 181 -34.45 -7.52 -3.52
C ARG A 181 -34.06 -6.05 -3.71
N TRP A 182 -34.84 -5.11 -3.16
CA TRP A 182 -34.52 -3.69 -3.27
C TRP A 182 -33.25 -3.30 -2.50
N PHE A 183 -32.84 -4.07 -1.49
CA PHE A 183 -31.65 -3.78 -0.70
C PHE A 183 -30.37 -3.82 -1.55
N GLN A 184 -30.23 -4.84 -2.40
CA GLN A 184 -29.12 -4.91 -3.36
C GLN A 184 -29.17 -3.74 -4.34
N PHE A 185 -30.36 -3.42 -4.86
CA PHE A 185 -30.53 -2.29 -5.78
C PHE A 185 -30.21 -0.93 -5.13
N ALA A 186 -30.60 -0.72 -3.87
CA ALA A 186 -30.38 0.53 -3.13
C ALA A 186 -28.90 0.78 -2.81
N LEU A 187 -28.11 -0.27 -2.54
CA LEU A 187 -26.66 -0.14 -2.38
C LEU A 187 -25.94 0.11 -3.71
N PHE A 188 -26.53 -0.40 -4.79
CA PHE A 188 -25.95 -0.40 -6.12
C PHE A 188 -26.16 0.94 -6.88
N VAL A 189 -27.35 1.53 -6.81
CA VAL A 189 -27.69 2.76 -7.58
C VAL A 189 -26.77 3.93 -7.26
N PRO A 190 -26.52 4.30 -5.98
CA PRO A 190 -25.61 5.39 -5.67
C PRO A 190 -24.21 5.13 -6.19
N ASN A 191 -23.73 3.88 -6.10
CA ASN A 191 -22.39 3.55 -6.56
C ASN A 191 -22.25 3.62 -8.09
N THR A 192 -23.32 3.31 -8.82
CA THR A 192 -23.36 3.48 -10.28
C THR A 192 -23.30 4.95 -10.67
N PHE A 193 -23.99 5.82 -9.93
CA PHE A 193 -23.87 7.26 -10.12
C PHE A 193 -22.43 7.74 -9.90
N PHE A 194 -21.82 7.39 -8.76
CA PHE A 194 -20.41 7.74 -8.51
C PHE A 194 -19.47 7.17 -9.57
N PHE A 195 -19.71 5.94 -10.02
CA PHE A 195 -18.92 5.31 -11.06
C PHE A 195 -19.04 6.02 -12.42
N ALA A 196 -20.23 6.49 -12.78
CA ALA A 196 -20.41 7.32 -13.98
C ALA A 196 -19.62 8.63 -13.88
N VAL A 197 -19.64 9.29 -12.71
CA VAL A 197 -18.85 10.50 -12.46
C VAL A 197 -17.34 10.20 -12.53
N ILE A 198 -16.89 9.07 -11.98
CA ILE A 198 -15.49 8.61 -12.08
C ILE A 198 -15.09 8.45 -13.54
N MET A 199 -15.93 7.81 -14.37
CA MET A 199 -15.64 7.62 -15.79
C MET A 199 -15.54 8.96 -16.52
N ILE A 200 -16.49 9.87 -16.33
CA ILE A 200 -16.45 11.20 -16.93
C ILE A 200 -15.20 11.97 -16.47
N ALA A 201 -14.90 11.96 -15.18
CA ALA A 201 -13.73 12.64 -14.61
C ALA A 201 -12.40 12.01 -15.08
N ALA A 202 -12.35 10.70 -15.34
CA ALA A 202 -11.13 10.04 -15.80
C ALA A 202 -10.77 10.43 -17.24
N PHE A 203 -11.76 10.62 -18.11
CA PHE A 203 -11.54 10.97 -19.53
C PHE A 203 -11.56 12.48 -19.80
N PHE A 204 -12.40 13.23 -19.10
CA PHE A 204 -12.63 14.66 -19.36
C PHE A 204 -12.22 15.58 -18.20
N GLY A 205 -11.82 15.01 -17.06
CA GLY A 205 -11.37 15.79 -15.90
C GLY A 205 -9.93 16.27 -16.02
N THR A 206 -9.42 16.85 -14.94
CA THR A 206 -8.06 17.41 -14.89
C THR A 206 -7.00 16.32 -15.12
N PRO A 207 -5.93 16.57 -15.90
CA PRO A 207 -4.90 15.56 -16.14
C PRO A 207 -4.01 15.30 -14.92
N VAL A 208 -4.05 16.19 -13.92
CA VAL A 208 -3.28 16.07 -12.69
C VAL A 208 -3.98 15.12 -11.71
N GLY A 209 -3.31 14.03 -11.32
CA GLY A 209 -3.91 12.95 -10.52
C GLY A 209 -4.42 13.37 -9.14
N ASN A 210 -3.72 14.26 -8.43
CA ASN A 210 -4.12 14.74 -7.10
C ASN A 210 -5.29 15.75 -7.11
N ALA A 211 -5.65 16.28 -8.28
CA ALA A 211 -6.80 17.17 -8.48
C ALA A 211 -7.96 16.46 -9.18
N ASN A 212 -7.72 15.28 -9.77
CA ASN A 212 -8.73 14.54 -10.51
C ASN A 212 -9.63 13.73 -9.57
N PHE A 213 -10.93 13.97 -9.65
CA PHE A 213 -11.94 13.28 -8.84
C PHE A 213 -11.86 11.74 -8.95
N ALA A 214 -11.61 11.19 -10.15
CA ALA A 214 -11.54 9.74 -10.36
C ALA A 214 -10.41 9.11 -9.53
N ILE A 215 -9.24 9.75 -9.51
CA ILE A 215 -8.08 9.24 -8.77
C ILE A 215 -8.31 9.33 -7.27
N ILE A 216 -8.77 10.48 -6.78
CA ILE A 216 -9.07 10.70 -5.37
C ILE A 216 -10.11 9.69 -4.89
N TYR A 217 -11.23 9.55 -5.61
CA TYR A 217 -12.30 8.66 -5.19
C TYR A 217 -11.92 7.18 -5.27
N VAL A 218 -11.35 6.71 -6.38
CA VAL A 218 -11.03 5.27 -6.57
C VAL A 218 -9.89 4.82 -5.65
N TRP A 219 -8.81 5.59 -5.59
CA TRP A 219 -7.55 5.13 -4.99
C TRP A 219 -7.32 5.62 -3.56
N ILE A 220 -7.95 6.73 -3.16
CA ILE A 220 -7.84 7.26 -1.79
C ILE A 220 -9.07 6.85 -1.00
N VAL A 221 -10.26 7.32 -1.39
CA VAL A 221 -11.50 7.11 -0.64
C VAL A 221 -11.94 5.65 -0.66
N TRP A 222 -12.15 5.09 -1.85
CA TRP A 222 -12.69 3.74 -2.03
C TRP A 222 -11.69 2.66 -1.59
N TRP A 223 -10.41 2.83 -1.88
CA TRP A 223 -9.37 1.89 -1.44
C TRP A 223 -9.22 1.85 0.08
N ALA A 224 -9.31 3.01 0.75
CA ALA A 224 -9.39 3.07 2.20
C ALA A 224 -10.67 2.38 2.70
N ALA A 225 -11.83 2.67 2.09
CA ALA A 225 -13.09 2.05 2.47
C ALA A 225 -13.04 0.51 2.39
N LEU A 226 -12.43 -0.02 1.33
CA LEU A 226 -12.25 -1.45 1.11
C LEU A 226 -11.42 -2.09 2.24
N LYS A 227 -10.30 -1.47 2.62
CA LYS A 227 -9.40 -1.99 3.66
C LYS A 227 -9.98 -1.89 5.07
N PHE A 228 -10.59 -0.76 5.41
CA PHE A 228 -11.02 -0.50 6.79
C PHE A 228 -12.42 -1.02 7.09
N PHE A 229 -13.32 -1.07 6.11
CA PHE A 229 -14.71 -1.46 6.34
C PHE A 229 -15.07 -2.77 5.65
N PHE A 230 -14.85 -2.89 4.34
CA PHE A 230 -15.39 -4.05 3.60
C PHE A 230 -14.62 -5.35 3.81
N ILE A 231 -13.29 -5.33 3.87
CA ILE A 231 -12.48 -6.54 4.16
C ILE A 231 -12.83 -7.10 5.56
N PRO A 232 -12.87 -6.31 6.64
CA PRO A 232 -13.22 -6.82 7.97
C PRO A 232 -14.68 -7.27 8.11
N LEU A 233 -15.63 -6.55 7.51
CA LEU A 233 -17.07 -6.83 7.66
C LEU A 233 -17.61 -7.91 6.72
N GLY A 234 -16.84 -8.30 5.71
CA GLY A 234 -17.16 -9.44 4.86
C GLY A 234 -16.55 -9.31 3.48
N GLY A 235 -15.53 -10.13 3.19
CA GLY A 235 -14.75 -10.12 1.94
C GLY A 235 -15.50 -10.34 0.62
N ARG A 236 -16.83 -10.46 0.64
CA ARG A 236 -17.69 -10.55 -0.55
C ARG A 236 -18.79 -9.48 -0.60
N SER A 237 -18.88 -8.62 0.42
CA SER A 237 -19.88 -7.57 0.51
C SER A 237 -19.74 -6.54 -0.62
N TRP A 238 -18.50 -6.18 -0.98
CA TRP A 238 -18.23 -5.24 -2.08
C TRP A 238 -18.68 -5.77 -3.45
N CYS A 239 -18.78 -7.10 -3.63
CA CYS A 239 -19.29 -7.68 -4.87
C CYS A 239 -20.77 -7.33 -5.10
N MET A 240 -21.54 -7.11 -4.04
CA MET A 240 -22.95 -6.67 -4.14
C MET A 240 -23.09 -5.20 -4.54
N MET A 241 -22.05 -4.39 -4.29
CA MET A 241 -22.03 -2.95 -4.60
C MET A 241 -21.31 -2.63 -5.91
N CYS A 242 -20.59 -3.59 -6.49
CA CYS A 242 -19.74 -3.37 -7.65
C CYS A 242 -20.57 -3.01 -8.90
N PRO A 243 -20.30 -1.86 -9.57
CA PRO A 243 -21.02 -1.43 -10.76
C PRO A 243 -20.47 -2.05 -12.05
N LEU A 244 -19.28 -2.67 -12.01
CA LEU A 244 -18.60 -3.23 -13.18
C LEU A 244 -19.40 -4.29 -13.96
N PRO A 245 -20.10 -5.26 -13.33
CA PRO A 245 -20.85 -6.27 -14.09
C PRO A 245 -22.16 -5.73 -14.69
N LEU A 246 -22.61 -4.53 -14.32
CA LEU A 246 -23.95 -4.03 -14.66
C LEU A 246 -24.27 -4.05 -16.15
N PRO A 247 -23.40 -3.57 -17.05
CA PRO A 247 -23.73 -3.58 -18.48
C PRO A 247 -23.97 -5.00 -19.00
N GLY A 248 -23.20 -5.98 -18.51
CA GLY A 248 -23.40 -7.40 -18.84
C GLY A 248 -24.70 -7.96 -18.27
N GLU A 249 -24.99 -7.70 -16.99
CA GLU A 249 -26.22 -8.19 -16.35
C GLU A 249 -27.49 -7.58 -16.94
N TRP A 250 -27.45 -6.30 -17.31
CA TRP A 250 -28.57 -5.65 -17.97
C TRP A 250 -28.81 -6.21 -19.38
N LEU A 251 -27.75 -6.50 -20.14
CA LEU A 251 -27.87 -7.13 -21.46
C LEU A 251 -28.50 -8.53 -21.38
N ASP A 252 -28.16 -9.29 -20.35
CA ASP A 252 -28.66 -10.64 -20.14
C ASP A 252 -30.13 -10.65 -19.64
N HIS A 253 -30.46 -9.83 -18.64
CA HIS A 253 -31.76 -9.89 -17.97
C HIS A 253 -32.80 -8.89 -18.51
N ARG A 254 -32.38 -7.85 -19.23
CA ARG A 254 -33.21 -6.72 -19.72
C ARG A 254 -34.12 -6.11 -18.65
N SER A 255 -33.79 -6.26 -17.37
CA SER A 255 -34.60 -5.86 -16.23
C SER A 255 -33.70 -5.57 -15.04
N PHE A 256 -33.88 -4.41 -14.41
CA PHE A 256 -33.10 -3.99 -13.25
C PHE A 256 -33.64 -4.53 -11.91
N VAL A 257 -34.91 -4.97 -11.86
CA VAL A 257 -35.60 -5.27 -10.57
C VAL A 257 -36.42 -6.57 -10.61
N LYS A 258 -37.02 -6.93 -11.75
CA LYS A 258 -37.75 -8.20 -11.91
C LYS A 258 -36.80 -9.30 -12.40
N LYS A 259 -37.07 -10.56 -12.01
CA LYS A 259 -36.44 -11.72 -12.67
C LYS A 259 -36.91 -11.73 -14.12
N GLY A 260 -36.16 -11.07 -15.00
CA GLY A 260 -36.37 -11.15 -16.44
C GLY A 260 -36.28 -12.61 -16.85
N ARG A 261 -37.14 -13.04 -17.77
CA ARG A 261 -37.05 -14.38 -18.38
C ARG A 261 -35.60 -14.55 -18.84
N GLU A 262 -34.86 -15.49 -18.24
CA GLU A 262 -33.49 -15.85 -18.63
C GLU A 262 -33.56 -16.39 -20.06
N ARG A 263 -33.53 -15.48 -21.02
CA ARG A 263 -33.43 -15.78 -22.44
C ARG A 263 -32.04 -15.29 -22.84
N PRO A 264 -30.99 -16.08 -22.56
CA PRO A 264 -29.67 -15.75 -23.04
C PRO A 264 -29.77 -15.39 -24.52
N LEU A 265 -29.09 -14.31 -24.94
CA LEU A 265 -28.92 -13.99 -26.35
C LEU A 265 -28.51 -15.29 -27.07
N LYS A 266 -29.07 -15.59 -28.25
CA LYS A 266 -28.86 -16.88 -28.96
C LYS A 266 -27.37 -17.26 -29.13
N VAL A 267 -26.46 -16.29 -28.99
CA VAL A 267 -24.98 -16.39 -29.03
C VAL A 267 -24.37 -17.00 -27.76
N ALA A 268 -24.99 -16.82 -26.59
CA ALA A 268 -24.47 -17.23 -25.28
C ALA A 268 -24.68 -18.74 -25.01
N ARG A 269 -24.21 -19.61 -25.93
CA ARG A 269 -24.32 -21.07 -25.84
C ARG A 269 -23.06 -21.77 -25.34
N ARG A 270 -21.93 -21.06 -25.22
CA ARG A 270 -20.63 -21.67 -24.88
C ARG A 270 -20.40 -21.59 -23.37
N GLY A 271 -20.16 -22.73 -22.72
CA GLY A 271 -19.69 -22.71 -21.33
C GLY A 271 -18.28 -22.12 -21.24
N TRP A 272 -17.93 -21.53 -20.09
CA TRP A 272 -16.58 -21.02 -19.82
C TRP A 272 -15.52 -22.08 -20.16
N PRO A 273 -14.44 -21.73 -20.89
CA PRO A 273 -13.45 -22.70 -21.33
C PRO A 273 -12.67 -23.26 -20.13
N LYS A 274 -12.57 -24.59 -20.05
CA LYS A 274 -11.88 -25.30 -18.96
C LYS A 274 -10.40 -24.90 -18.80
N SER A 275 -9.75 -24.40 -19.86
CA SER A 275 -8.36 -23.93 -19.81
C SER A 275 -8.18 -22.62 -19.03
N LEU A 276 -9.24 -21.80 -18.90
CA LEU A 276 -9.25 -20.55 -18.16
C LEU A 276 -9.90 -20.69 -16.77
N ASP A 277 -10.33 -21.89 -16.39
CA ASP A 277 -10.88 -22.18 -15.06
C ASP A 277 -9.75 -22.49 -14.07
N ASN A 278 -8.81 -21.55 -13.93
CA ASN A 278 -7.65 -21.69 -13.07
C ASN A 278 -7.31 -20.38 -12.37
N ALA A 279 -6.60 -20.48 -11.24
CA ALA A 279 -6.15 -19.32 -10.49
C ALA A 279 -5.15 -18.45 -11.28
N TRP A 280 -4.48 -19.02 -12.29
CA TRP A 280 -3.52 -18.32 -13.12
C TRP A 280 -4.15 -17.17 -13.91
N THR A 281 -5.37 -17.34 -14.41
CA THR A 281 -6.07 -16.27 -15.13
C THR A 281 -6.27 -15.03 -14.25
N MET A 282 -6.65 -15.23 -12.98
CA MET A 282 -6.80 -14.15 -12.01
C MET A 282 -5.44 -13.53 -11.62
N ASN A 283 -4.44 -14.37 -11.37
CA ASN A 283 -3.12 -13.92 -10.94
C ASN A 283 -2.39 -13.12 -12.02
N ILE A 284 -2.49 -13.55 -13.29
CA ILE A 284 -1.92 -12.84 -14.44
C ILE A 284 -2.60 -11.47 -14.61
N GLY A 285 -3.93 -11.43 -14.50
CA GLY A 285 -4.67 -10.17 -14.54
C GLY A 285 -4.26 -9.21 -13.42
N PHE A 286 -4.15 -9.72 -12.19
CA PHE A 286 -3.69 -8.94 -11.04
C PHE A 286 -2.25 -8.44 -11.23
N LEU A 287 -1.34 -9.31 -11.68
CA LEU A 287 0.06 -8.96 -11.93
C LEU A 287 0.17 -7.86 -12.98
N GLY A 288 -0.61 -7.94 -14.06
CA GLY A 288 -0.65 -6.90 -15.08
C GLY A 288 -1.02 -5.54 -14.49
N VAL A 289 -2.09 -5.46 -13.71
CA VAL A 289 -2.51 -4.20 -13.05
C VAL A 289 -1.48 -3.72 -12.04
N ALA A 290 -0.87 -4.65 -11.28
CA ALA A 290 0.11 -4.32 -10.26
C ALA A 290 1.42 -3.76 -10.87
N LEU A 291 1.89 -4.34 -11.98
CA LEU A 291 3.09 -3.87 -12.69
C LEU A 291 2.96 -2.42 -13.17
N PHE A 292 1.76 -2.03 -13.62
CA PHE A 292 1.49 -0.68 -14.10
C PHE A 292 0.81 0.20 -13.04
N SER A 293 0.80 -0.21 -11.78
CA SER A 293 0.10 0.47 -10.69
C SER A 293 0.48 1.95 -10.61
N ALA A 294 1.77 2.29 -10.64
CA ALA A 294 2.23 3.68 -10.58
C ALA A 294 1.61 4.56 -11.67
N ILE A 295 1.50 4.06 -12.91
CA ILE A 295 0.89 4.80 -14.02
C ILE A 295 -0.62 4.93 -13.82
N ILE A 296 -1.28 3.84 -13.41
CA ILE A 296 -2.73 3.81 -13.16
C ILE A 296 -3.10 4.79 -12.05
N LEU A 297 -2.35 4.80 -10.94
CA LEU A 297 -2.59 5.64 -9.76
C LEU A 297 -2.27 7.12 -9.99
N THR A 298 -1.41 7.46 -10.94
CA THR A 298 -0.97 8.86 -11.17
C THR A 298 -1.61 9.52 -12.39
N ARG A 299 -2.08 8.73 -13.38
CA ARG A 299 -2.69 9.25 -14.61
C ARG A 299 -4.19 8.89 -14.68
N PRO A 300 -5.10 9.90 -14.61
CA PRO A 300 -6.55 9.68 -14.66
C PRO A 300 -7.01 8.89 -15.88
N LEU A 301 -6.48 9.24 -17.06
CA LEU A 301 -6.80 8.57 -18.32
C LEU A 301 -6.42 7.08 -18.29
N ALA A 302 -5.30 6.72 -17.66
CA ALA A 302 -4.92 5.31 -17.50
C ALA A 302 -5.88 4.55 -16.57
N THR A 303 -6.30 5.17 -15.45
CA THR A 303 -7.37 4.60 -14.59
C THR A 303 -8.67 4.41 -15.39
N GLY A 304 -9.09 5.42 -16.16
CA GLY A 304 -10.31 5.35 -16.97
C GLY A 304 -10.28 4.22 -18.00
N ILE A 305 -9.16 4.06 -18.72
CA ILE A 305 -8.97 2.98 -19.69
C ILE A 305 -9.03 1.61 -19.01
N VAL A 306 -8.34 1.43 -17.87
CA VAL A 306 -8.34 0.16 -17.15
C VAL A 306 -9.74 -0.20 -16.65
N LEU A 307 -10.47 0.76 -16.08
CA LEU A 307 -11.85 0.55 -15.65
C LEU A 307 -12.78 0.23 -16.84
N ALA A 308 -12.64 0.94 -17.97
CA ALA A 308 -13.38 0.66 -19.20
C ALA A 308 -13.09 -0.75 -19.72
N LEU A 309 -11.82 -1.18 -19.67
CA LEU A 309 -11.38 -2.51 -20.08
C LEU A 309 -11.97 -3.60 -19.20
N PHE A 310 -12.06 -3.41 -17.88
CA PHE A 310 -12.74 -4.35 -16.98
C PHE A 310 -14.23 -4.50 -17.32
N ILE A 311 -14.92 -3.39 -17.59
CA ILE A 311 -16.32 -3.42 -18.03
C ILE A 311 -16.46 -4.13 -19.37
N GLY A 312 -15.60 -3.79 -20.33
CA GLY A 312 -15.60 -4.39 -21.66
C GLY A 312 -15.38 -5.91 -21.60
N ILE A 313 -14.40 -6.37 -20.82
CA ILE A 313 -14.16 -7.80 -20.59
C ILE A 313 -15.38 -8.45 -19.94
N GLY A 314 -15.95 -7.85 -18.89
CA GLY A 314 -17.17 -8.34 -18.23
C GLY A 314 -18.35 -8.47 -19.19
N MET A 315 -18.58 -7.46 -20.03
CA MET A 315 -19.65 -7.44 -21.03
C MET A 315 -19.42 -8.51 -22.11
N VAL A 316 -18.22 -8.58 -22.69
CA VAL A 316 -17.86 -9.58 -23.72
C VAL A 316 -18.00 -10.99 -23.16
N THR A 317 -17.49 -11.24 -21.96
CA THR A 317 -17.59 -12.55 -21.31
C THR A 317 -19.03 -12.93 -20.99
N SER A 318 -19.87 -11.99 -20.54
CA SER A 318 -21.30 -12.25 -20.31
C SER A 318 -22.04 -12.65 -21.58
N VAL A 319 -21.75 -11.98 -22.71
CA VAL A 319 -22.40 -12.24 -24.00
C VAL A 319 -21.92 -13.56 -24.64
N LEU A 320 -20.63 -13.89 -24.52
CA LEU A 320 -20.05 -15.09 -25.13
C LEU A 320 -20.26 -16.36 -24.29
N TYR A 321 -20.16 -16.23 -22.97
CA TYR A 321 -20.14 -17.33 -22.01
C TYR A 321 -21.25 -17.17 -20.97
N GLY A 322 -22.51 -17.21 -21.44
CA GLY A 322 -23.68 -17.07 -20.59
C GLY A 322 -23.63 -17.98 -19.36
N ARG A 323 -24.14 -17.46 -18.23
CA ARG A 323 -24.28 -18.23 -16.99
C ARG A 323 -25.21 -19.43 -17.21
N ARG A 324 -24.75 -20.62 -16.83
CA ARG A 324 -25.61 -21.81 -16.73
C ARG A 324 -26.57 -21.71 -15.56
#